data_AF-A0A7S4M2E4-F1
#
_entry.id   AF-A0A7S4M2E4-F1
#
_cell.length_a   1.000
_cell.length_b   1.000
_cell.length_c   1.000
_cell.angle_alpha   90.00
_cell.angle_beta   90.00
_cell.angle_gamma   90.00
#
_symmetry.space_group_name_H-M   'P 1'
#
loop_
_entity.id
_entity.type
_entity.pdbx_description
1 polymer ?
#
loop_
_entity_poly.entity_id
_entity_poly.type
_entity_poly.pdbx_seq_one_letter_code
_entity_poly.pdbx_strand_id
1 'polypeptide(L)'
;ACGGTSIDWARASYTSRASVVGHWAPSVASDGTVGRTAGSLSVGDVLFPGHVTEPPSDTRPSSSSAVVAIVLGILMPLIFICGGMQYFQRRKARQQIAMLRQELEKFKDSLAGGLLAVTETFDPRTMDTFQLAQDVDAVGAFVEATHSRVSDGGGRTAACSEVGVEIAPDSNQRQVARASWYWQEDSHSISKHNPRDVKQPGNWVSYAGSVHYELDALYGRWVGGGPAVVTVDLADRIGSTGTEQKAANQHTGMIFSIDFTTMKQANVKSSFQRSVLREEIAAAAPAAARVSNAGARTSSVSAAPPRRSSAGGGGRKSSTRLAEVVSADFPRELAGEDALIMFEGQILQTSKQRNDGWAFGSVVHDVMEDRPPLGVDGLSTQAGWFPLSRTQHPSADQLKVLQKQMGDNASDALKPPSTWGKMADPMTAELTKLPEGGEKQGVVAAFMKTLKPNFQVIDVQRVQNMSMWQSYAVKRQTIVMREKKAVGDVADDASRCEKVWLFHGTDQDTVPKIFQQGFNRSFCGKNMCRYGKGVYFARDASYSATTTYSCPNDKGIQHIFLCRVVVGEYCLGKNNALTPDVRTGHQLYDTTVNDMHSPGIFVTYHDAQAYPEYLVRFKQ
;
A
#
# COMPACT_ATOMS: atom_id res chain seq x y z
N ALA A 1 40.03 7.53 29.38
CA ALA A 1 39.55 6.16 29.10
C ALA A 1 39.09 6.13 27.64
N CYS A 2 39.73 5.38 26.73
CA CYS A 2 39.73 3.90 26.57
C CYS A 2 38.38 3.39 26.03
N GLY A 3 38.28 2.65 24.91
CA GLY A 3 39.25 2.26 23.85
C GLY A 3 38.58 2.39 22.46
N GLY A 4 39.21 2.17 21.30
CA GLY A 4 40.05 1.02 20.90
C GLY A 4 39.19 0.01 20.11
N THR A 5 39.54 -0.50 18.93
CA THR A 5 40.76 -0.36 18.09
C THR A 5 40.40 -0.47 16.60
N SER A 6 41.17 0.18 15.72
CA SER A 6 41.16 -0.08 14.27
C SER A 6 42.28 -1.07 13.89
N ILE A 7 42.17 -1.73 12.75
CA ILE A 7 43.14 -2.72 12.24
C ILE A 7 44.04 -2.06 11.19
N ASP A 8 45.34 -1.96 11.48
CA ASP A 8 46.36 -1.52 10.53
C ASP A 8 47.14 -2.68 9.90
N TRP A 9 47.39 -2.59 8.60
CA TRP A 9 48.05 -3.63 7.81
C TRP A 9 49.58 -3.44 7.79
N ALA A 10 50.27 -3.98 8.78
CA ALA A 10 51.73 -3.96 8.85
C ALA A 10 52.39 -4.93 7.84
N ARG A 11 52.88 -4.40 6.72
CA ARG A 11 53.56 -5.14 5.64
C ARG A 11 55.01 -5.45 6.03
N ALA A 12 55.30 -6.67 6.45
CA ALA A 12 56.64 -7.09 6.87
C ALA A 12 57.66 -7.12 5.70
N SER A 13 58.65 -6.23 5.73
CA SER A 13 59.79 -6.21 4.80
C SER A 13 61.03 -6.84 5.43
N TYR A 14 61.51 -7.94 4.85
CA TYR A 14 62.79 -8.53 5.23
C TYR A 14 63.96 -7.61 4.86
N THR A 15 64.85 -7.33 5.80
CA THR A 15 66.17 -6.73 5.53
C THR A 15 67.27 -7.60 6.14
N SER A 16 68.06 -8.26 5.29
CA SER A 16 69.17 -9.12 5.73
C SER A 16 70.38 -8.26 6.11
N ARG A 17 70.60 -8.06 7.42
CA ARG A 17 71.89 -7.54 7.91
C ARG A 17 72.96 -8.61 7.80
N ALA A 18 73.87 -8.47 6.83
CA ALA A 18 75.14 -9.20 6.86
C ALA A 18 76.00 -8.67 8.01
N SER A 19 76.24 -9.51 9.02
CA SER A 19 77.10 -9.18 10.16
C SER A 19 78.58 -9.45 9.83
N VAL A 20 79.41 -8.41 9.89
CA VAL A 20 80.86 -8.52 9.67
C VAL A 20 81.49 -9.36 10.79
N VAL A 21 82.15 -10.45 10.43
CA VAL A 21 82.72 -11.42 11.39
C VAL A 21 84.18 -11.07 11.68
N GLY A 22 84.39 -10.28 12.74
CA GLY A 22 85.71 -9.88 13.23
C GLY A 22 86.25 -8.59 12.60
N HIS A 23 87.31 -8.05 13.20
CA HIS A 23 88.08 -6.89 12.72
C HIS A 23 89.57 -7.23 12.89
N TRP A 24 90.41 -6.83 11.93
CA TRP A 24 91.86 -7.04 11.98
C TRP A 24 92.58 -5.72 12.32
N ALA A 25 93.57 -5.79 13.20
CA ALA A 25 94.36 -4.65 13.64
C ALA A 25 95.86 -5.03 13.70
N PRO A 26 96.71 -4.50 12.80
CA PRO A 26 98.15 -4.73 12.87
C PRO A 26 98.79 -3.87 13.98
N SER A 27 99.70 -4.45 14.74
CA SER A 27 100.58 -3.72 15.65
C SER A 27 101.64 -2.94 14.84
N VAL A 28 101.62 -1.61 14.95
CA VAL A 28 102.62 -0.74 14.31
C VAL A 28 103.69 -0.36 15.34
N ALA A 29 104.93 -0.74 15.08
CA ALA A 29 106.08 -0.37 15.90
C ALA A 29 106.47 1.11 15.68
N SER A 30 107.16 1.71 16.65
CA SER A 30 107.44 3.15 16.68
C SER A 30 108.69 3.57 15.88
N ASP A 31 108.82 3.14 14.62
CA ASP A 31 109.60 3.85 13.61
C ASP A 31 108.87 3.84 12.24
N GLY A 32 109.14 4.85 11.41
CA GLY A 32 108.32 5.20 10.25
C GLY A 32 108.62 4.41 8.96
N THR A 33 108.94 3.11 9.05
CA THR A 33 109.53 2.37 7.92
C THR A 33 108.62 1.25 7.39
N VAL A 34 108.09 1.39 6.17
CA VAL A 34 107.17 0.41 5.56
C VAL A 34 107.91 -0.78 4.93
N GLY A 35 108.08 -1.85 5.70
CA GLY A 35 108.61 -3.13 5.20
C GLY A 35 107.55 -4.01 4.53
N ARG A 36 107.80 -4.46 3.30
CA ARG A 36 107.03 -5.55 2.66
C ARG A 36 107.59 -6.91 3.08
N THR A 37 106.83 -7.68 3.86
CA THR A 37 107.04 -9.13 4.03
C THR A 37 105.69 -9.86 3.96
N ALA A 38 105.68 -11.05 3.35
CA ALA A 38 104.48 -11.88 3.27
C ALA A 38 104.33 -12.71 4.55
N GLY A 39 103.37 -12.34 5.40
CA GLY A 39 103.02 -13.11 6.60
C GLY A 39 102.00 -14.19 6.29
N SER A 40 102.33 -15.45 6.59
CA SER A 40 101.34 -16.53 6.66
C SER A 40 100.44 -16.29 7.86
N LEU A 41 99.11 -16.24 7.68
CA LEU A 41 98.21 -16.32 8.83
C LEU A 41 98.37 -17.69 9.50
N SER A 42 98.45 -17.71 10.83
CA SER A 42 98.26 -18.92 11.61
C SER A 42 96.81 -18.97 12.12
N VAL A 43 96.31 -20.16 12.43
CA VAL A 43 94.91 -20.34 12.86
C VAL A 43 94.65 -19.73 14.25
N GLY A 44 95.68 -19.39 15.02
CA GLY A 44 95.55 -18.72 16.32
C GLY A 44 95.27 -17.21 16.25
N ASP A 45 95.47 -16.57 15.09
CA ASP A 45 95.47 -15.10 14.96
C ASP A 45 94.05 -14.49 14.75
N VAL A 46 92.99 -15.30 14.85
CA VAL A 46 91.59 -14.87 14.66
C VAL A 46 90.79 -15.07 15.96
N LEU A 47 90.47 -13.96 16.63
CA LEU A 47 89.64 -13.96 17.83
C LEU A 47 88.14 -13.90 17.48
N PHE A 48 87.41 -14.96 17.84
CA PHE A 48 85.94 -14.95 17.81
C PHE A 48 85.37 -14.24 19.06
N PRO A 49 84.14 -13.70 19.00
CA PRO A 49 83.50 -13.06 20.16
C PRO A 49 83.43 -14.01 21.36
N GLY A 50 84.00 -13.60 22.50
CA GLY A 50 84.12 -14.42 23.70
C GLY A 50 85.53 -14.98 23.98
N HIS A 51 86.55 -14.58 23.21
CA HIS A 51 87.96 -14.96 23.41
C HIS A 51 88.26 -16.47 23.26
N VAL A 52 87.53 -17.15 22.37
CA VAL A 52 87.84 -18.51 21.93
C VAL A 52 88.44 -18.52 20.53
N THR A 53 89.36 -19.47 20.30
CA THR A 53 90.15 -19.63 19.06
C THR A 53 89.74 -20.86 18.23
N GLU A 54 88.77 -21.64 18.69
CA GLU A 54 88.21 -22.77 17.92
C GLU A 54 87.04 -22.28 17.02
N PRO A 55 86.99 -22.72 15.75
CA PRO A 55 85.87 -22.38 14.87
C PRO A 55 84.59 -23.12 15.30
N PRO A 56 83.41 -22.47 15.29
CA PRO A 56 82.16 -23.11 15.71
C PRO A 56 81.75 -24.25 14.78
N SER A 57 81.31 -25.38 15.37
CA SER A 57 80.89 -26.59 14.66
C SER A 57 79.65 -26.35 13.78
N ASP A 58 79.78 -26.53 12.47
CA ASP A 58 78.69 -26.37 11.48
C ASP A 58 77.73 -27.57 11.42
N THR A 59 77.51 -28.22 12.57
CA THR A 59 76.55 -29.31 12.76
C THR A 59 75.14 -28.75 12.87
N ARG A 60 74.46 -28.64 11.73
CA ARG A 60 73.08 -28.15 11.60
C ARG A 60 72.12 -28.84 12.60
N PRO A 61 71.54 -28.13 13.58
CA PRO A 61 70.58 -28.73 14.50
C PRO A 61 69.28 -29.11 13.77
N SER A 62 68.63 -30.19 14.21
CA SER A 62 67.40 -30.76 13.62
C SER A 62 66.13 -29.95 13.93
N SER A 63 66.21 -28.62 13.88
CA SER A 63 65.17 -27.68 14.31
C SER A 63 63.88 -27.71 13.47
N SER A 64 63.93 -28.26 12.25
CA SER A 64 62.77 -28.37 11.35
C SER A 64 61.59 -29.14 11.97
N SER A 65 61.84 -30.22 12.73
CA SER A 65 60.75 -30.99 13.36
C SER A 65 60.17 -30.28 14.57
N ALA A 66 61.02 -29.68 15.42
CA ALA A 66 60.59 -28.99 16.63
C ALA A 66 59.74 -27.74 16.32
N VAL A 67 60.17 -26.91 15.37
CA VAL A 67 59.40 -25.71 14.98
C VAL A 67 58.08 -26.11 14.32
N VAL A 68 58.07 -27.10 13.44
CA VAL A 68 56.82 -27.61 12.82
C VAL A 68 55.88 -28.23 13.86
N ALA A 69 56.41 -28.97 14.85
CA ALA A 69 55.61 -29.56 15.92
C ALA A 69 54.99 -28.49 16.85
N ILE A 70 55.72 -27.43 17.19
CA ILE A 70 55.20 -26.31 17.98
C ILE A 70 54.15 -25.52 17.19
N VAL A 71 54.42 -25.22 15.91
CA VAL A 71 53.46 -24.53 15.03
C VAL A 71 52.18 -25.35 14.87
N LEU A 72 52.27 -26.64 14.54
CA LEU A 72 51.09 -27.51 14.46
C LEU A 72 50.39 -27.66 15.81
N GLY A 73 51.14 -27.80 16.90
CA GLY A 73 50.62 -27.95 18.26
C GLY A 73 49.85 -26.74 18.80
N ILE A 74 50.11 -25.53 18.27
CA ILE A 74 49.37 -24.30 18.62
C ILE A 74 48.28 -24.01 17.58
N LEU A 75 48.59 -24.19 16.29
CA LEU A 75 47.73 -23.77 15.18
C LEU A 75 46.59 -24.76 14.92
N MET A 76 46.77 -26.08 15.17
CA MET A 76 45.66 -27.04 15.10
C MET A 76 44.59 -26.80 16.17
N PRO A 77 44.91 -26.63 17.48
CA PRO A 77 43.90 -26.20 18.46
C PRO A 77 43.19 -24.90 18.10
N LEU A 78 43.90 -23.91 17.55
CA LEU A 78 43.27 -22.68 17.04
C LEU A 78 42.27 -22.95 15.91
N ILE A 79 42.63 -23.80 14.92
CA ILE A 79 41.70 -24.23 13.86
C ILE A 79 40.49 -24.99 14.45
N PHE A 80 40.68 -25.87 15.42
CA PHE A 80 39.58 -26.59 16.08
C PHE A 80 38.68 -25.65 16.90
N ILE A 81 39.23 -24.64 17.57
CA ILE A 81 38.47 -23.63 18.32
C ILE A 81 37.69 -22.73 17.36
N CYS A 82 38.34 -22.14 16.35
CA CYS A 82 37.67 -21.29 15.36
C CYS A 82 36.62 -22.06 14.53
N GLY A 83 36.96 -23.27 14.09
CA GLY A 83 36.04 -24.18 13.40
C GLY A 83 34.87 -24.60 14.30
N GLY A 84 35.13 -24.87 15.58
CA GLY A 84 34.11 -25.13 16.60
C GLY A 84 33.18 -23.95 16.82
N MET A 85 33.72 -22.75 17.02
CA MET A 85 32.94 -21.51 17.14
C MET A 85 32.08 -21.25 15.89
N GLN A 86 32.65 -21.41 14.69
CA GLN A 86 31.92 -21.21 13.44
C GLN A 86 30.88 -22.31 13.18
N TYR A 87 31.13 -23.55 13.62
CA TYR A 87 30.14 -24.63 13.65
C TYR A 87 29.00 -24.31 14.62
N PHE A 88 29.29 -23.86 15.85
CA PHE A 88 28.28 -23.46 16.83
C PHE A 88 27.45 -22.26 16.35
N GLN A 89 28.07 -21.24 15.74
CA GLN A 89 27.33 -20.13 15.12
C GLN A 89 26.46 -20.61 13.96
N ARG A 90 26.98 -21.45 13.05
CA ARG A 90 26.20 -22.05 11.95
C ARG A 90 25.07 -22.94 12.47
N ARG A 91 25.27 -23.67 13.57
CA ARG A 91 24.24 -24.50 14.23
C ARG A 91 23.15 -23.62 14.84
N LYS A 92 23.51 -22.58 15.59
CA LYS A 92 22.56 -21.61 16.17
C LYS A 92 21.76 -20.90 15.08
N ALA A 93 22.42 -20.42 14.03
CA ALA A 93 21.76 -19.81 12.87
C ALA A 93 20.80 -20.78 12.16
N ARG A 94 21.21 -22.05 11.94
CA ARG A 94 20.33 -23.09 11.38
C ARG A 94 19.11 -23.37 12.28
N GLN A 95 19.28 -23.40 13.61
CA GLN A 95 18.19 -23.58 14.56
C GLN A 95 17.23 -22.38 14.54
N GLN A 96 17.74 -21.15 14.49
CA GLN A 96 16.92 -19.94 14.34
C GLN A 96 16.15 -19.92 13.01
N ILE A 97 16.81 -20.30 11.90
CA ILE A 97 16.14 -20.42 10.59
C ILE A 97 15.05 -21.52 10.60
N ALA A 98 15.28 -22.64 11.28
CA ALA A 98 14.29 -23.71 11.40
C ALA A 98 13.08 -23.28 12.26
N MET A 99 13.33 -22.58 13.37
CA MET A 99 12.29 -22.03 14.25
C MET A 99 11.44 -20.98 13.53
N LEU A 100 12.08 -19.99 12.89
CA LEU A 100 11.40 -18.97 12.09
C LEU A 100 10.60 -19.58 10.92
N ARG A 101 11.10 -20.64 10.26
CA ARG A 101 10.31 -21.37 9.25
C ARG A 101 9.09 -22.06 9.85
N GLN A 102 9.21 -22.68 11.02
CA GLN A 102 8.08 -23.34 11.68
C GLN A 102 7.02 -22.32 12.13
N GLU A 103 7.43 -21.13 12.58
CA GLU A 103 6.53 -20.01 12.88
C GLU A 103 5.85 -19.47 11.61
N LEU A 104 6.59 -19.36 10.49
CA LEU A 104 6.06 -18.89 9.22
C LEU A 104 5.01 -19.83 8.62
N GLU A 105 5.24 -21.15 8.68
CA GLU A 105 4.24 -22.14 8.24
C GLU A 105 3.03 -22.13 9.20
N LYS A 106 3.21 -22.09 10.53
CA LYS A 106 2.09 -21.91 11.48
C LYS A 106 1.29 -20.63 11.23
N PHE A 107 1.95 -19.55 10.83
CA PHE A 107 1.32 -18.28 10.51
C PHE A 107 0.47 -18.40 9.23
N LYS A 108 1.04 -18.99 8.18
CA LYS A 108 0.35 -19.32 6.93
C LYS A 108 -0.84 -20.27 7.14
N ASP A 109 -0.66 -21.36 7.90
CA ASP A 109 -1.70 -22.33 8.25
C ASP A 109 -2.82 -21.72 9.11
N SER A 110 -2.55 -20.63 9.83
CA SER A 110 -3.57 -19.92 10.62
C SER A 110 -4.54 -19.10 9.76
N LEU A 111 -4.19 -18.79 8.52
CA LEU A 111 -4.96 -17.90 7.64
C LEU A 111 -5.95 -18.71 6.78
N ALA A 112 -7.24 -18.41 6.94
CA ALA A 112 -8.33 -19.21 6.37
C ALA A 112 -8.53 -19.06 4.85
N GLY A 113 -8.01 -17.98 4.29
CA GLY A 113 -8.06 -17.70 2.86
C GLY A 113 -6.67 -17.45 2.32
N GLY A 114 -6.47 -17.78 1.04
CA GLY A 114 -5.19 -17.60 0.37
C GLY A 114 -4.69 -16.17 0.51
N LEU A 115 -3.54 -16.00 1.16
CA LEU A 115 -2.77 -14.78 0.98
C LEU A 115 -2.23 -14.75 -0.44
N LEU A 116 -2.27 -13.56 -1.03
CA LEU A 116 -1.77 -13.26 -2.36
C LEU A 116 -0.92 -12.00 -2.30
N ALA A 117 0.29 -12.06 -2.85
CA ALA A 117 1.11 -10.89 -3.11
C ALA A 117 0.77 -10.35 -4.50
N VAL A 118 0.54 -9.04 -4.59
CA VAL A 118 0.31 -8.35 -5.85
C VAL A 118 1.65 -8.25 -6.60
N THR A 119 1.72 -8.83 -7.80
CA THR A 119 2.91 -8.79 -8.66
C THR A 119 2.93 -7.60 -9.61
N GLU A 120 1.75 -7.08 -9.95
CA GLU A 120 1.58 -5.98 -10.89
C GLU A 120 0.47 -5.04 -10.41
N THR A 121 0.67 -3.74 -10.58
CA THR A 121 -0.33 -2.73 -10.24
C THR A 121 -1.54 -2.86 -11.18
N PHE A 122 -2.74 -2.99 -10.61
CA PHE A 122 -4.00 -3.13 -11.33
C PHE A 122 -4.93 -1.97 -10.97
N ASP A 123 -5.29 -1.18 -11.98
CA ASP A 123 -6.29 -0.12 -11.89
C ASP A 123 -7.40 -0.38 -12.93
N PRO A 124 -8.66 -0.65 -12.52
CA PRO A 124 -9.75 -0.95 -13.44
C PRO A 124 -10.07 0.19 -14.43
N ARG A 125 -9.55 1.40 -14.18
CA ARG A 125 -9.72 2.59 -15.02
C ARG A 125 -8.72 2.67 -16.19
N THR A 126 -7.71 1.79 -16.25
CA THR A 126 -6.56 1.96 -17.17
C THR A 126 -6.25 0.74 -18.05
N MET A 127 -7.10 -0.29 -18.08
CA MET A 127 -6.80 -1.58 -18.72
C MET A 127 -6.77 -1.56 -20.27
N ASP A 128 -7.36 -0.54 -20.91
CA ASP A 128 -7.45 -0.36 -22.39
C ASP A 128 -6.12 -0.35 -23.16
N THR A 129 -4.96 -0.50 -22.49
CA THR A 129 -3.62 -0.39 -23.11
C THR A 129 -2.77 -1.66 -23.07
N PHE A 130 -3.22 -2.76 -22.43
CA PHE A 130 -2.37 -3.96 -22.25
C PHE A 130 -2.76 -5.19 -23.08
N GLN A 131 -4.03 -5.37 -23.45
CA GLN A 131 -4.45 -6.59 -24.14
C GLN A 131 -3.98 -6.64 -25.61
N LEU A 132 -3.74 -5.48 -26.24
CA LEU A 132 -3.29 -5.37 -27.64
C LEU A 132 -1.83 -5.84 -27.87
N ALA A 133 -1.08 -6.15 -26.81
CA ALA A 133 0.33 -6.52 -26.89
C ALA A 133 0.58 -8.03 -26.99
N GLN A 134 -0.36 -8.89 -26.58
CA GLN A 134 -0.14 -10.35 -26.54
C GLN A 134 -0.62 -11.08 -27.81
N ASP A 135 -1.62 -10.56 -28.52
CA ASP A 135 -2.10 -11.17 -29.76
C ASP A 135 -1.15 -10.96 -30.96
N VAL A 136 -0.22 -9.99 -30.88
CA VAL A 136 0.72 -9.68 -31.97
C VAL A 136 1.71 -10.84 -32.21
N ASP A 137 2.21 -11.46 -31.13
CA ASP A 137 3.12 -12.61 -31.19
C ASP A 137 2.39 -13.87 -31.69
N ALA A 138 1.10 -14.02 -31.38
CA ALA A 138 0.28 -15.14 -31.84
C ALA A 138 -0.01 -15.05 -33.36
N VAL A 139 -0.26 -13.85 -33.88
CA VAL A 139 -0.48 -13.62 -35.33
C VAL A 139 0.81 -13.83 -36.14
N GLY A 140 1.97 -13.43 -35.59
CA GLY A 140 3.27 -13.60 -36.25
C GLY A 140 3.58 -15.05 -36.65
N ALA A 141 3.17 -16.04 -35.85
CA ALA A 141 3.44 -17.46 -36.09
C ALA A 141 2.59 -18.10 -37.20
N PHE A 142 1.52 -17.45 -37.68
CA PHE A 142 0.58 -18.05 -38.65
C PHE A 142 0.81 -17.57 -40.10
N VAL A 143 1.44 -16.41 -40.28
CA VAL A 143 1.61 -15.75 -41.60
C VAL A 143 2.64 -16.45 -42.50
N GLU A 144 3.64 -17.13 -41.93
CA GLU A 144 4.70 -17.79 -42.70
C GLU A 144 4.24 -19.12 -43.37
N ALA A 145 3.05 -19.63 -43.01
CA ALA A 145 2.57 -20.95 -43.43
C ALA A 145 1.65 -20.97 -44.67
N THR A 146 1.12 -19.82 -45.14
CA THR A 146 0.00 -19.78 -46.11
C THR A 146 0.33 -19.20 -47.49
N HIS A 147 1.57 -18.80 -47.76
CA HIS A 147 1.99 -18.30 -49.08
C HIS A 147 2.24 -19.37 -50.16
N SER A 148 1.46 -20.47 -50.16
CA SER A 148 1.39 -21.37 -51.32
C SER A 148 0.13 -22.24 -51.36
N ARG A 149 -0.90 -21.81 -52.11
CA ARG A 149 -1.48 -22.56 -53.25
C ARG A 149 -2.77 -21.97 -53.84
N VAL A 150 -2.78 -21.94 -55.17
CA VAL A 150 -3.91 -22.26 -56.08
C VAL A 150 -5.17 -21.37 -56.04
N SER A 151 -5.41 -20.79 -57.22
CA SER A 151 -6.62 -20.13 -57.69
C SER A 151 -7.75 -21.09 -58.10
N ASP A 152 -8.92 -20.48 -58.34
CA ASP A 152 -9.96 -20.88 -59.32
C ASP A 152 -11.19 -21.67 -58.81
N GLY A 153 -12.30 -21.53 -59.55
CA GLY A 153 -13.58 -22.23 -59.34
C GLY A 153 -14.61 -21.48 -58.50
N GLY A 154 -15.73 -21.07 -59.11
CA GLY A 154 -16.87 -20.44 -58.42
C GLY A 154 -18.17 -21.26 -58.51
N GLY A 155 -19.12 -21.01 -57.61
CA GLY A 155 -20.45 -21.64 -57.63
C GLY A 155 -21.46 -20.94 -56.71
N ARG A 156 -22.69 -20.74 -57.18
CA ARG A 156 -23.80 -20.11 -56.43
C ARG A 156 -24.81 -21.17 -55.96
N THR A 157 -25.26 -21.05 -54.70
CA THR A 157 -26.68 -21.16 -54.28
C THR A 157 -26.85 -20.50 -52.91
N ALA A 158 -28.08 -20.15 -52.50
CA ALA A 158 -28.35 -19.26 -51.37
C ALA A 158 -29.29 -19.85 -50.31
N ALA A 159 -29.16 -19.39 -49.06
CA ALA A 159 -30.19 -19.37 -48.03
C ALA A 159 -29.86 -18.31 -46.94
N CYS A 160 -30.86 -17.94 -46.14
CA CYS A 160 -30.82 -16.86 -45.14
C CYS A 160 -29.82 -17.06 -43.99
N SER A 161 -29.34 -15.95 -43.39
CA SER A 161 -29.69 -15.55 -42.01
C SER A 161 -29.10 -14.19 -41.60
N GLU A 162 -29.78 -13.54 -40.64
CA GLU A 162 -29.33 -12.52 -39.66
C GLU A 162 -28.37 -11.38 -40.05
N VAL A 163 -28.79 -10.13 -39.78
CA VAL A 163 -27.97 -8.92 -39.97
C VAL A 163 -27.12 -8.65 -38.72
N GLY A 164 -25.91 -9.22 -38.70
CA GLY A 164 -24.84 -8.73 -37.84
C GLY A 164 -24.25 -7.44 -38.41
N VAL A 165 -24.10 -6.41 -37.58
CA VAL A 165 -23.39 -5.17 -37.97
C VAL A 165 -21.93 -5.31 -37.56
N GLU A 166 -21.08 -5.77 -38.47
CA GLU A 166 -19.63 -5.71 -38.29
C GLU A 166 -19.18 -4.25 -38.29
N ILE A 167 -18.64 -3.80 -37.16
CA ILE A 167 -17.82 -2.58 -37.09
C ILE A 167 -16.38 -3.05 -36.99
N ALA A 168 -15.67 -3.02 -38.12
CA ALA A 168 -14.23 -3.30 -38.15
C ALA A 168 -13.47 -2.24 -37.32
N PRO A 169 -12.41 -2.63 -36.58
CA PRO A 169 -11.61 -1.68 -35.81
C PRO A 169 -10.85 -0.72 -36.75
N ASP A 170 -11.08 0.58 -36.59
CA ASP A 170 -10.45 1.63 -37.39
C ASP A 170 -8.95 1.74 -37.06
N SER A 171 -8.11 1.35 -38.01
CA SER A 171 -6.68 1.05 -37.82
C SER A 171 -5.76 2.27 -37.88
N ASN A 172 -6.30 3.49 -37.73
CA ASN A 172 -5.59 4.74 -38.05
C ASN A 172 -5.50 5.77 -36.91
N GLN A 173 -5.60 5.33 -35.64
CA GLN A 173 -5.41 6.23 -34.49
C GLN A 173 -3.93 6.64 -34.34
N ARG A 174 -3.60 7.86 -34.80
CA ARG A 174 -2.33 8.52 -34.47
C ARG A 174 -2.24 8.76 -32.96
N GLN A 175 -1.21 8.22 -32.30
CA GLN A 175 -0.89 8.60 -30.92
C GLN A 175 -0.61 10.10 -30.84
N VAL A 176 -1.37 10.80 -29.99
CA VAL A 176 -1.14 12.20 -29.64
C VAL A 176 -0.46 12.24 -28.27
N ALA A 177 0.58 13.08 -28.13
CA ALA A 177 1.27 13.26 -26.85
C ALA A 177 0.33 13.85 -25.79
N ARG A 178 0.45 13.42 -24.52
CA ARG A 178 -0.40 13.91 -23.42
C ARG A 178 -0.24 15.41 -23.23
N ALA A 179 -1.32 16.13 -22.91
CA ALA A 179 -1.30 17.58 -22.74
C ALA A 179 -2.06 18.07 -21.49
N SER A 180 -1.60 19.20 -20.97
CA SER A 180 -2.36 20.02 -20.02
C SER A 180 -3.34 20.90 -20.79
N TRP A 181 -4.55 21.03 -20.28
CA TRP A 181 -5.61 21.84 -20.90
C TRP A 181 -6.05 23.00 -20.00
N TYR A 182 -6.27 24.16 -20.62
CA TYR A 182 -6.62 25.41 -19.95
C TYR A 182 -7.72 26.17 -20.69
N TRP A 183 -8.41 27.08 -20.01
CA TRP A 183 -9.27 28.10 -20.63
C TRP A 183 -8.88 29.52 -20.23
N GLN A 184 -9.22 30.50 -21.07
CA GLN A 184 -8.89 31.91 -20.83
C GLN A 184 -9.96 32.64 -20.00
N GLU A 185 -9.59 33.10 -18.81
CA GLU A 185 -10.49 33.76 -17.86
C GLU A 185 -10.23 35.29 -17.75
N ASP A 186 -11.22 36.06 -17.30
CA ASP A 186 -11.11 37.52 -17.27
C ASP A 186 -10.25 37.99 -16.07
N SER A 187 -9.48 39.07 -16.23
CA SER A 187 -8.59 39.59 -15.18
C SER A 187 -9.31 39.99 -13.88
N HIS A 188 -10.61 40.24 -13.93
CA HIS A 188 -11.46 40.51 -12.75
C HIS A 188 -12.05 39.25 -12.09
N SER A 189 -11.97 38.09 -12.76
CA SER A 189 -12.35 36.78 -12.20
C SER A 189 -11.16 35.95 -11.75
N ILE A 190 -9.94 36.23 -12.25
CA ILE A 190 -8.75 35.39 -12.03
C ILE A 190 -8.38 35.20 -10.55
N SER A 191 -8.64 36.19 -9.69
CA SER A 191 -8.40 36.15 -8.24
C SER A 191 -9.34 35.21 -7.47
N LYS A 192 -10.38 34.68 -8.12
CA LYS A 192 -11.29 33.67 -7.58
C LYS A 192 -10.82 32.24 -7.85
N HIS A 193 -9.74 32.09 -8.63
CA HIS A 193 -9.11 30.81 -8.89
C HIS A 193 -7.84 30.64 -8.05
N ASN A 194 -7.55 29.39 -7.68
CA ASN A 194 -6.30 29.01 -7.03
C ASN A 194 -5.10 29.42 -7.90
N PRO A 195 -4.16 30.25 -7.41
CA PRO A 195 -3.02 30.71 -8.20
C PRO A 195 -2.11 29.60 -8.75
N ARG A 196 -2.16 28.37 -8.19
CA ARG A 196 -1.43 27.21 -8.74
C ARG A 196 -2.05 26.66 -10.01
N ASP A 197 -3.35 26.87 -10.19
CA ASP A 197 -4.13 26.41 -11.35
C ASP A 197 -4.29 27.53 -12.39
N VAL A 198 -3.52 28.63 -12.25
CA VAL A 198 -3.53 29.80 -13.15
C VAL A 198 -2.15 29.98 -13.79
N LYS A 199 -2.09 29.83 -15.11
CA LYS A 199 -0.91 30.11 -15.92
C LYS A 199 -0.94 31.53 -16.48
N GLN A 200 0.21 32.19 -16.43
CA GLN A 200 0.45 33.53 -16.96
C GLN A 200 1.66 33.51 -17.92
N PRO A 201 1.74 34.44 -18.89
CA PRO A 201 0.75 35.48 -19.20
C PRO A 201 -0.51 34.93 -19.88
N GLY A 202 -1.64 35.64 -19.71
CA GLY A 202 -2.88 35.40 -20.48
C GLY A 202 -4.08 34.85 -19.71
N ASN A 203 -4.00 34.75 -18.37
CA ASN A 203 -5.08 34.27 -17.48
C ASN A 203 -5.61 32.87 -17.83
N TRP A 204 -4.71 31.91 -18.07
CA TRP A 204 -5.07 30.56 -18.45
C TRP A 204 -5.35 29.69 -17.21
N VAL A 205 -6.63 29.44 -16.93
CA VAL A 205 -7.06 28.59 -15.81
C VAL A 205 -7.05 27.13 -16.25
N SER A 206 -6.42 26.25 -15.47
CA SER A 206 -6.38 24.82 -15.73
C SER A 206 -7.75 24.19 -15.53
N TYR A 207 -8.15 23.32 -16.47
CA TYR A 207 -9.15 22.30 -16.20
C TYR A 207 -8.64 21.33 -15.11
N ALA A 208 -9.54 20.60 -14.45
CA ALA A 208 -9.14 19.54 -13.53
C ALA A 208 -8.52 18.35 -14.29
N GLY A 209 -7.67 17.56 -13.63
CA GLY A 209 -7.00 16.41 -14.27
C GLY A 209 -7.97 15.38 -14.87
N SER A 210 -9.17 15.22 -14.29
CA SER A 210 -10.22 14.35 -14.87
C SER A 210 -10.79 14.90 -16.18
N VAL A 211 -10.69 16.19 -16.44
CA VAL A 211 -11.10 16.86 -17.69
C VAL A 211 -9.92 16.94 -18.67
N HIS A 212 -8.67 17.06 -18.19
CA HIS A 212 -7.48 16.93 -19.06
C HIS A 212 -7.49 15.62 -19.85
N TYR A 213 -7.73 14.49 -19.18
CA TYR A 213 -7.73 13.17 -19.83
C TYR A 213 -8.92 12.98 -20.78
N GLU A 214 -10.10 13.53 -20.46
CA GLU A 214 -11.26 13.52 -21.36
C GLU A 214 -10.98 14.34 -22.63
N LEU A 215 -10.44 15.55 -22.48
CA LEU A 215 -10.11 16.43 -23.62
C LEU A 215 -9.00 15.86 -24.49
N ASP A 216 -7.96 15.24 -23.93
CA ASP A 216 -6.94 14.54 -24.71
C ASP A 216 -7.51 13.36 -25.51
N ALA A 217 -8.38 12.55 -24.91
CA ALA A 217 -9.01 11.42 -25.62
C ALA A 217 -10.02 11.87 -26.69
N LEU A 218 -10.71 13.00 -26.47
CA LEU A 218 -11.59 13.61 -27.48
C LEU A 218 -10.77 14.25 -28.62
N TYR A 219 -9.68 14.94 -28.30
CA TYR A 219 -8.78 15.56 -29.28
C TYR A 219 -8.02 14.51 -30.11
N GLY A 220 -7.55 13.43 -29.49
CA GLY A 220 -6.96 12.29 -30.20
C GLY A 220 -7.92 11.67 -31.22
N ARG A 221 -9.19 11.50 -30.84
CA ARG A 221 -10.25 11.07 -31.77
C ARG A 221 -10.47 12.07 -32.91
N TRP A 222 -10.47 13.37 -32.65
CA TRP A 222 -10.55 14.40 -33.70
C TRP A 222 -9.35 14.37 -34.66
N VAL A 223 -8.12 14.23 -34.15
CA VAL A 223 -6.91 14.07 -34.97
C VAL A 223 -6.94 12.79 -35.84
N GLY A 224 -7.66 11.76 -35.38
CA GLY A 224 -8.00 10.55 -36.14
C GLY A 224 -9.17 10.70 -37.13
N GLY A 225 -9.77 11.88 -37.30
CA GLY A 225 -10.91 12.12 -38.20
C GLY A 225 -12.29 12.18 -37.54
N GLY A 226 -12.35 12.09 -36.20
CA GLY A 226 -13.56 12.23 -35.40
C GLY A 226 -14.14 13.66 -35.35
N PRO A 227 -15.22 13.89 -34.58
CA PRO A 227 -15.92 15.16 -34.55
C PRO A 227 -15.08 16.30 -33.98
N ALA A 228 -15.02 17.42 -34.70
CA ALA A 228 -14.30 18.63 -34.31
C ALA A 228 -14.91 19.40 -33.13
N VAL A 229 -16.21 19.22 -32.90
CA VAL A 229 -16.94 19.81 -31.78
C VAL A 229 -17.44 18.70 -30.87
N VAL A 230 -17.06 18.77 -29.60
CA VAL A 230 -17.38 17.78 -28.56
C VAL A 230 -18.06 18.48 -27.37
N THR A 231 -18.72 17.73 -26.49
CA THR A 231 -19.40 18.29 -25.30
C THR A 231 -18.84 17.68 -24.03
N VAL A 232 -18.56 18.50 -23.03
CA VAL A 232 -18.00 18.13 -21.72
C VAL A 232 -18.84 18.76 -20.62
N ASP A 233 -19.13 17.99 -19.55
CA ASP A 233 -19.70 18.54 -18.32
C ASP A 233 -18.62 18.72 -17.25
N LEU A 234 -18.56 19.93 -16.69
CA LEU A 234 -17.66 20.31 -15.60
C LEU A 234 -18.30 20.17 -14.21
N ALA A 235 -19.53 19.65 -14.11
CA ALA A 235 -20.17 19.33 -12.84
C ALA A 235 -19.24 18.49 -11.94
N ASP A 236 -19.08 18.94 -10.69
CA ASP A 236 -18.18 18.37 -9.66
C ASP A 236 -16.71 18.18 -10.12
N ARG A 237 -16.29 18.93 -11.16
CA ARG A 237 -14.96 18.80 -11.82
C ARG A 237 -14.24 20.15 -11.99
N ILE A 238 -14.65 21.20 -11.25
CA ILE A 238 -13.98 22.52 -11.24
C ILE A 238 -13.01 22.62 -10.05
N GLY A 239 -11.84 21.99 -10.18
CA GLY A 239 -10.81 22.01 -9.14
C GLY A 239 -10.28 23.42 -8.83
N SER A 240 -10.17 24.29 -9.84
CA SER A 240 -9.48 25.58 -9.72
C SER A 240 -10.16 26.62 -8.84
N THR A 241 -11.36 26.37 -8.31
CA THR A 241 -12.06 27.25 -7.35
C THR A 241 -12.11 26.67 -5.93
N GLY A 242 -11.53 25.48 -5.69
CA GLY A 242 -11.53 24.81 -4.39
C GLY A 242 -12.92 24.47 -3.81
N THR A 243 -13.98 24.64 -4.62
CA THR A 243 -15.39 24.51 -4.22
C THR A 243 -16.22 23.76 -5.26
N GLU A 244 -15.59 23.28 -6.34
CA GLU A 244 -16.21 22.58 -7.48
C GLU A 244 -17.29 23.41 -8.23
N GLN A 245 -17.45 24.68 -7.87
CA GLN A 245 -18.40 25.62 -8.48
C GLN A 245 -17.72 26.62 -9.42
N LYS A 246 -18.47 27.15 -10.38
CA LYS A 246 -18.02 28.22 -11.29
C LYS A 246 -17.73 29.51 -10.50
N ALA A 247 -16.58 30.14 -10.79
CA ALA A 247 -16.17 31.44 -10.23
C ALA A 247 -17.07 32.63 -10.65
N ALA A 248 -17.93 32.44 -11.66
CA ALA A 248 -18.93 33.40 -12.09
C ALA A 248 -20.13 32.69 -12.72
N ASN A 249 -21.28 33.39 -12.76
CA ASN A 249 -22.44 33.04 -13.58
C ASN A 249 -22.97 31.60 -13.40
N GLN A 250 -23.02 31.10 -12.16
CA GLN A 250 -23.42 29.72 -11.84
C GLN A 250 -24.75 29.29 -12.48
N HIS A 251 -25.71 30.21 -12.62
CA HIS A 251 -27.01 29.98 -13.28
C HIS A 251 -26.93 29.53 -14.75
N THR A 252 -25.77 29.69 -15.40
CA THR A 252 -25.49 29.22 -16.78
C THR A 252 -25.13 27.73 -16.86
N GLY A 253 -25.02 27.00 -15.75
CA GLY A 253 -24.72 25.56 -15.76
C GLY A 253 -23.30 25.23 -16.20
N MET A 254 -22.96 23.94 -16.19
CA MET A 254 -21.56 23.45 -16.26
C MET A 254 -21.22 22.64 -17.51
N ILE A 255 -22.16 22.49 -18.44
CA ILE A 255 -21.95 21.87 -19.75
C ILE A 255 -21.38 22.89 -20.75
N PHE A 256 -20.30 22.52 -21.43
CA PHE A 256 -19.64 23.31 -22.47
C PHE A 256 -19.41 22.45 -23.72
N SER A 257 -19.59 23.03 -24.90
CA SER A 257 -19.04 22.46 -26.13
C SER A 257 -17.62 22.99 -26.35
N ILE A 258 -16.72 22.13 -26.80
CA ILE A 258 -15.33 22.45 -27.16
C ILE A 258 -15.18 22.23 -28.65
N ASP A 259 -14.73 23.26 -29.36
CA ASP A 259 -14.34 23.19 -30.77
C ASP A 259 -12.81 23.13 -30.85
N PHE A 260 -12.26 22.01 -31.31
CA PHE A 260 -10.82 21.78 -31.48
C PHE A 260 -10.24 22.47 -32.72
N THR A 261 -11.08 22.86 -33.68
CA THR A 261 -10.64 23.59 -34.89
C THR A 261 -10.40 25.06 -34.59
N THR A 262 -11.28 25.69 -33.80
CA THR A 262 -11.09 27.10 -33.37
C THR A 262 -10.45 27.26 -31.99
N MET A 263 -10.22 26.16 -31.27
CA MET A 263 -9.72 26.10 -29.89
C MET A 263 -10.51 27.02 -28.94
N LYS A 264 -11.82 26.76 -28.88
CA LYS A 264 -12.78 27.51 -28.05
C LYS A 264 -13.70 26.59 -27.28
N GLN A 265 -14.06 27.02 -26.07
CA GLN A 265 -15.22 26.51 -25.35
C GLN A 265 -16.41 27.46 -25.53
N ALA A 266 -17.63 26.92 -25.62
CA ALA A 266 -18.88 27.66 -25.55
C ALA A 266 -19.78 27.04 -24.47
N ASN A 267 -20.33 27.83 -23.57
CA ASN A 267 -21.29 27.31 -22.60
C ASN A 267 -22.62 26.96 -23.29
N VAL A 268 -23.11 25.73 -23.15
CA VAL A 268 -24.27 25.23 -23.93
C VAL A 268 -25.57 25.99 -23.63
N LYS A 269 -25.69 26.62 -22.44
CA LYS A 269 -26.91 27.34 -22.02
C LYS A 269 -26.87 28.85 -22.30
N SER A 270 -25.71 29.49 -22.24
CA SER A 270 -25.56 30.94 -22.48
C SER A 270 -24.89 31.32 -23.80
N SER A 271 -24.41 30.33 -24.56
CA SER A 271 -23.61 30.50 -25.79
C SER A 271 -22.33 31.33 -25.63
N PHE A 272 -21.95 31.69 -24.40
CA PHE A 272 -20.78 32.51 -24.12
C PHE A 272 -19.49 31.73 -24.37
N GLN A 273 -18.58 32.32 -25.16
CA GLN A 273 -17.35 31.67 -25.61
C GLN A 273 -16.11 32.13 -24.84
N ARG A 274 -15.14 31.23 -24.65
CA ARG A 274 -13.78 31.51 -24.17
C ARG A 274 -12.75 30.71 -24.96
N SER A 275 -11.55 31.26 -25.10
CA SER A 275 -10.39 30.56 -25.70
C SER A 275 -10.01 29.34 -24.85
N VAL A 276 -9.55 28.28 -25.51
CA VAL A 276 -8.97 27.06 -24.91
C VAL A 276 -7.51 26.94 -25.34
N LEU A 277 -6.65 26.45 -24.46
CA LEU A 277 -5.24 26.17 -24.73
C LEU A 277 -4.93 24.72 -24.39
N ARG A 278 -4.19 24.07 -25.29
CA ARG A 278 -3.61 22.73 -25.13
C ARG A 278 -2.09 22.87 -25.16
N GLU A 279 -1.40 22.28 -24.19
CA GLU A 279 0.06 22.34 -24.08
C GLU A 279 0.63 20.95 -23.77
N GLU A 280 1.47 20.43 -24.66
CA GLU A 280 1.97 19.05 -24.57
C GLU A 280 3.00 18.88 -23.44
N ILE A 281 2.80 17.82 -22.66
CA ILE A 281 3.65 17.46 -21.53
C ILE A 281 4.83 16.65 -22.08
N ALA A 282 5.98 17.30 -22.19
CA ALA A 282 7.21 16.64 -22.64
C ALA A 282 7.55 15.40 -21.78
N ALA A 283 7.92 14.30 -22.43
CA ALA A 283 8.30 13.06 -21.75
C ALA A 283 9.52 13.30 -20.86
N ALA A 284 9.40 12.95 -19.57
CA ALA A 284 10.45 13.17 -18.59
C ALA A 284 11.65 12.24 -18.85
N ALA A 285 12.83 12.82 -19.04
CA ALA A 285 14.09 12.06 -19.08
C ALA A 285 14.38 11.43 -17.70
N PRO A 286 15.02 10.25 -17.62
CA PRO A 286 15.29 9.56 -16.37
C PRO A 286 16.21 10.41 -15.47
N ALA A 287 15.70 10.81 -14.30
CA ALA A 287 16.35 11.78 -13.43
C ALA A 287 17.53 11.16 -12.64
N ALA A 288 18.75 11.63 -12.93
CA ALA A 288 19.92 11.30 -12.12
C ALA A 288 19.85 11.96 -10.73
N ALA A 289 20.20 11.22 -9.68
CA ALA A 289 20.07 11.68 -8.30
C ALA A 289 21.00 12.85 -7.95
N ARG A 290 20.47 13.90 -7.30
CA ARG A 290 21.29 14.93 -6.63
C ARG A 290 20.63 15.53 -5.38
N VAL A 291 21.26 15.18 -4.25
CA VAL A 291 21.50 15.95 -3.01
C VAL A 291 20.67 17.21 -2.75
N SER A 292 20.07 17.25 -1.56
CA SER A 292 19.35 18.38 -0.97
C SER A 292 20.23 19.60 -0.64
N ASN A 293 19.61 20.78 -0.58
CA ASN A 293 20.00 21.80 0.39
C ASN A 293 18.78 22.63 0.84
N ALA A 294 18.84 23.23 2.04
CA ALA A 294 17.67 23.82 2.71
C ALA A 294 17.57 25.35 2.59
N GLY A 295 16.36 25.89 2.76
CA GLY A 295 16.07 27.33 2.77
C GLY A 295 14.85 27.70 3.64
N ALA A 296 14.91 28.85 4.32
CA ALA A 296 13.89 29.31 5.28
C ALA A 296 12.51 29.60 4.60
N ARG A 297 11.33 29.35 5.20
CA ARG A 297 10.71 29.70 6.53
C ARG A 297 10.02 31.09 6.53
N THR A 298 8.98 31.20 7.36
CA THR A 298 8.11 32.38 7.68
C THR A 298 6.90 32.66 6.76
N SER A 299 5.86 33.40 7.22
CA SER A 299 4.78 32.95 8.15
C SER A 299 3.78 34.06 8.57
N SER A 300 2.49 33.90 8.29
CA SER A 300 1.33 34.51 9.01
C SER A 300 0.01 33.98 8.38
N VAL A 301 -1.15 33.70 9.01
CA VAL A 301 -1.78 33.86 10.36
C VAL A 301 -2.98 34.84 10.36
N SER A 302 -4.11 34.38 10.92
CA SER A 302 -5.38 35.11 11.22
C SER A 302 -6.29 35.51 10.04
N ALA A 303 -7.63 35.56 10.13
CA ALA A 303 -8.58 35.12 11.19
C ALA A 303 -10.02 34.93 10.60
N ALA A 304 -10.99 34.51 11.43
CA ALA A 304 -12.41 34.20 11.10
C ALA A 304 -13.37 34.77 12.19
N PRO A 305 -14.73 34.61 12.18
CA PRO A 305 -15.66 33.98 11.22
C PRO A 305 -16.63 35.01 10.55
N PRO A 306 -17.95 35.26 10.85
CA PRO A 306 -18.96 34.65 11.75
C PRO A 306 -20.36 34.26 11.15
N ARG A 307 -20.82 33.02 11.40
CA ARG A 307 -22.21 32.52 11.63
C ARG A 307 -23.46 33.16 10.94
N ARG A 308 -24.22 32.34 10.19
CA ARG A 308 -25.72 32.11 10.15
C ARG A 308 -26.13 31.56 8.76
N SER A 309 -27.25 30.87 8.50
CA SER A 309 -28.17 30.05 9.33
C SER A 309 -29.11 29.22 8.41
N SER A 310 -29.45 27.99 8.83
CA SER A 310 -30.67 27.21 8.50
C SER A 310 -31.45 27.41 7.17
N ALA A 311 -31.50 26.35 6.34
CA ALA A 311 -32.75 25.78 5.80
C ALA A 311 -32.47 24.39 5.19
N GLY A 312 -33.48 23.53 5.07
CA GLY A 312 -33.36 22.21 4.46
C GLY A 312 -34.04 22.12 3.08
N GLY A 313 -33.59 21.19 2.25
CA GLY A 313 -34.21 20.85 0.96
C GLY A 313 -33.62 19.54 0.43
N GLY A 314 -34.44 18.48 0.34
CA GLY A 314 -33.98 17.16 -0.11
C GLY A 314 -33.87 17.08 -1.63
N GLY A 315 -32.66 16.89 -2.15
CA GLY A 315 -32.41 16.60 -3.56
C GLY A 315 -31.90 15.17 -3.75
N ARG A 316 -32.44 14.45 -4.74
CA ARG A 316 -31.88 13.15 -5.17
C ARG A 316 -30.45 13.36 -5.68
N LYS A 317 -29.48 12.62 -5.13
CA LYS A 317 -28.14 12.54 -5.71
C LYS A 317 -28.19 11.74 -7.01
N SER A 318 -27.54 12.23 -8.05
CA SER A 318 -27.15 11.40 -9.20
C SER A 318 -25.81 10.75 -8.85
N SER A 319 -25.78 9.42 -8.75
CA SER A 319 -24.53 8.67 -8.61
C SER A 319 -24.13 8.09 -9.95
N THR A 320 -23.03 8.58 -10.52
CA THR A 320 -22.35 7.97 -11.68
C THR A 320 -22.13 6.50 -11.38
N ARG A 321 -22.56 5.59 -12.26
CA ARG A 321 -22.54 4.15 -11.95
C ARG A 321 -21.18 3.55 -12.33
N LEU A 322 -20.76 2.53 -11.60
CA LEU A 322 -19.54 1.74 -11.87
C LEU A 322 -19.37 1.39 -13.38
N ALA A 323 -20.48 1.10 -14.06
CA ALA A 323 -20.54 0.77 -15.48
C ALA A 323 -20.05 1.88 -16.45
N GLU A 324 -19.80 3.11 -15.98
CA GLU A 324 -19.26 4.22 -16.79
C GLU A 324 -17.76 4.47 -16.52
N VAL A 325 -17.12 3.74 -15.59
CA VAL A 325 -15.78 4.08 -15.04
C VAL A 325 -14.77 2.93 -15.13
N VAL A 326 -15.20 1.73 -15.53
CA VAL A 326 -14.39 0.50 -15.52
C VAL A 326 -14.27 -0.11 -16.93
N SER A 327 -13.12 -0.70 -17.28
CA SER A 327 -12.90 -1.32 -18.60
C SER A 327 -13.83 -2.50 -18.89
N ALA A 328 -13.86 -2.90 -20.17
CA ALA A 328 -14.64 -4.03 -20.66
C ALA A 328 -14.29 -5.39 -20.02
N ASP A 329 -13.11 -5.52 -19.40
CA ASP A 329 -12.59 -6.76 -18.82
C ASP A 329 -13.15 -7.08 -17.43
N PHE A 330 -13.75 -6.10 -16.75
CA PHE A 330 -14.39 -6.34 -15.47
C PHE A 330 -15.70 -7.12 -15.65
N PRO A 331 -15.89 -8.28 -15.00
CA PRO A 331 -17.04 -9.14 -15.24
C PRO A 331 -18.36 -8.38 -15.03
N ARG A 332 -19.20 -8.34 -16.07
CA ARG A 332 -20.48 -7.59 -16.07
C ARG A 332 -21.45 -8.03 -14.96
N GLU A 333 -21.30 -9.25 -14.45
CA GLU A 333 -22.02 -9.78 -13.28
C GLU A 333 -21.71 -9.04 -11.97
N LEU A 334 -20.54 -8.39 -11.88
CA LEU A 334 -20.07 -7.63 -10.73
C LEU A 334 -20.47 -6.14 -10.83
N ALA A 335 -21.29 -5.75 -11.81
CA ALA A 335 -21.71 -4.37 -12.03
C ALA A 335 -22.54 -3.80 -10.85
N GLY A 336 -21.86 -3.08 -9.95
CA GLY A 336 -22.44 -2.53 -8.71
C GLY A 336 -21.77 -3.05 -7.43
N GLU A 337 -20.75 -3.91 -7.55
CA GLU A 337 -19.84 -4.33 -6.49
C GLU A 337 -18.48 -3.63 -6.67
N ASP A 338 -17.80 -3.27 -5.58
CA ASP A 338 -16.54 -2.50 -5.68
C ASP A 338 -15.39 -3.32 -6.27
N ALA A 339 -14.66 -2.72 -7.22
CA ALA A 339 -13.40 -3.24 -7.71
C ALA A 339 -12.23 -2.72 -6.86
N LEU A 340 -11.23 -3.56 -6.60
CA LEU A 340 -10.03 -3.23 -5.84
C LEU A 340 -8.92 -2.74 -6.78
N ILE A 341 -8.46 -1.51 -6.57
CA ILE A 341 -7.22 -1.03 -7.16
C ILE A 341 -6.05 -1.60 -6.35
N MET A 342 -5.26 -2.45 -6.98
CA MET A 342 -4.11 -3.13 -6.39
C MET A 342 -2.80 -2.43 -6.77
N PHE A 343 -1.83 -2.42 -5.86
CA PHE A 343 -0.48 -1.90 -6.09
C PHE A 343 0.57 -2.98 -5.84
N GLU A 344 1.59 -3.02 -6.69
CA GLU A 344 2.69 -3.97 -6.58
C GLU A 344 3.28 -4.03 -5.16
N GLY A 345 3.53 -5.24 -4.67
CA GLY A 345 4.09 -5.48 -3.34
C GLY A 345 3.06 -5.51 -2.19
N GLN A 346 1.81 -5.06 -2.40
CA GLN A 346 0.73 -5.28 -1.43
C GLN A 346 0.53 -6.79 -1.15
N ILE A 347 0.05 -7.12 0.05
CA ILE A 347 -0.46 -8.46 0.39
C ILE A 347 -1.96 -8.37 0.61
N LEU A 348 -2.70 -9.22 -0.09
CA LEU A 348 -4.14 -9.35 -0.03
C LEU A 348 -4.53 -10.66 0.67
N GLN A 349 -5.69 -10.66 1.32
CA GLN A 349 -6.36 -11.85 1.82
C GLN A 349 -7.62 -12.10 0.98
N THR A 350 -7.70 -13.23 0.27
CA THR A 350 -8.95 -13.60 -0.44
C THR A 350 -10.02 -14.06 0.55
N SER A 351 -11.27 -13.71 0.28
CA SER A 351 -12.46 -14.22 0.96
C SER A 351 -13.45 -14.90 0.01
N LYS A 352 -13.43 -14.58 -1.28
CA LYS A 352 -14.15 -15.31 -2.34
C LYS A 352 -13.26 -15.43 -3.57
N GLN A 353 -13.42 -16.52 -4.33
CA GLN A 353 -12.78 -16.73 -5.63
C GLN A 353 -13.83 -17.25 -6.62
N ARG A 354 -13.69 -16.88 -7.90
CA ARG A 354 -14.54 -17.30 -9.02
C ARG A 354 -13.72 -18.14 -10.01
N ASN A 355 -14.41 -19.02 -10.74
CA ASN A 355 -13.78 -19.93 -11.71
C ASN A 355 -13.23 -19.23 -12.97
N ASP A 356 -13.54 -17.94 -13.15
CA ASP A 356 -13.07 -17.09 -14.26
C ASP A 356 -11.78 -16.32 -13.92
N GLY A 357 -11.14 -16.63 -12.80
CA GLY A 357 -9.89 -16.00 -12.38
C GLY A 357 -10.06 -14.70 -11.59
N TRP A 358 -11.28 -14.31 -11.20
CA TRP A 358 -11.51 -13.16 -10.32
C TRP A 358 -11.67 -13.56 -8.85
N ALA A 359 -11.19 -12.71 -7.94
CA ALA A 359 -11.32 -12.90 -6.49
C ALA A 359 -11.82 -11.63 -5.80
N PHE A 360 -12.51 -11.79 -4.67
CA PHE A 360 -12.80 -10.72 -3.74
C PHE A 360 -11.90 -10.88 -2.51
N GLY A 361 -11.34 -9.78 -2.04
CA GLY A 361 -10.45 -9.77 -0.89
C GLY A 361 -10.10 -8.38 -0.40
N SER A 362 -9.28 -8.35 0.65
CA SER A 362 -8.90 -7.16 1.40
C SER A 362 -7.39 -6.99 1.45
N VAL A 363 -6.92 -5.74 1.46
CA VAL A 363 -5.51 -5.40 1.68
C VAL A 363 -5.18 -5.65 3.16
N VAL A 364 -4.26 -6.58 3.43
CA VAL A 364 -3.74 -6.85 4.78
C VAL A 364 -2.33 -6.30 4.99
N HIS A 365 -1.60 -6.01 3.91
CA HIS A 365 -0.36 -5.22 3.93
C HIS A 365 -0.35 -4.24 2.76
N ASP A 366 -0.17 -2.96 3.06
CA ASP A 366 0.15 -1.95 2.06
C ASP A 366 1.60 -1.49 2.21
N VAL A 367 2.28 -1.33 1.07
CA VAL A 367 3.61 -0.70 0.96
C VAL A 367 3.58 0.80 1.29
N MET A 368 2.40 1.43 1.28
CA MET A 368 2.15 2.80 1.70
C MET A 368 1.29 2.80 2.99
N GLU A 369 1.92 3.13 4.12
CA GLU A 369 1.35 2.97 5.48
C GLU A 369 0.06 3.79 5.70
N ASP A 370 -0.08 4.95 5.04
CA ASP A 370 -1.28 5.80 5.01
C ASP A 370 -1.75 6.09 3.56
N ARG A 371 -2.04 5.05 2.77
CA ARG A 371 -2.60 5.25 1.40
C ARG A 371 -3.95 6.00 1.48
N PRO A 372 -4.11 7.18 0.84
CA PRO A 372 -5.34 7.94 0.94
C PRO A 372 -6.53 7.17 0.33
N PRO A 373 -7.73 7.26 0.95
CA PRO A 373 -8.92 6.61 0.43
C PRO A 373 -9.36 7.28 -0.88
N LEU A 374 -9.59 6.46 -1.91
CA LEU A 374 -10.35 6.91 -3.07
C LEU A 374 -11.81 7.14 -2.66
N GLY A 375 -12.34 8.29 -3.05
CA GLY A 375 -13.74 8.70 -2.87
C GLY A 375 -14.55 8.58 -4.17
N VAL A 376 -14.27 7.55 -4.96
CA VAL A 376 -14.96 7.22 -6.22
C VAL A 376 -15.82 5.98 -5.98
N ASP A 377 -17.14 6.13 -6.10
CA ASP A 377 -18.08 5.05 -5.83
C ASP A 377 -17.78 3.83 -6.74
N GLY A 378 -17.66 2.64 -6.14
CA GLY A 378 -17.31 1.41 -6.86
C GLY A 378 -15.82 1.13 -7.04
N LEU A 379 -14.92 2.02 -6.58
CA LEU A 379 -13.46 1.80 -6.61
C LEU A 379 -12.84 1.93 -5.22
N SER A 380 -12.40 0.80 -4.67
CA SER A 380 -11.75 0.73 -3.37
C SER A 380 -10.23 0.60 -3.49
N THR A 381 -9.52 1.01 -2.44
CA THR A 381 -8.09 0.75 -2.21
C THR A 381 -7.85 -0.24 -1.08
N GLN A 382 -8.91 -0.83 -0.51
CA GLN A 382 -8.88 -1.55 0.77
C GLN A 382 -9.58 -2.91 0.72
N ALA A 383 -10.72 -3.04 0.04
CA ALA A 383 -11.38 -4.32 -0.22
C ALA A 383 -12.25 -4.25 -1.49
N GLY A 384 -12.25 -5.30 -2.31
CA GLY A 384 -12.98 -5.33 -3.58
C GLY A 384 -12.63 -6.53 -4.47
N TRP A 385 -13.19 -6.54 -5.67
CA TRP A 385 -12.91 -7.54 -6.72
C TRP A 385 -11.64 -7.22 -7.52
N PHE A 386 -10.81 -8.23 -7.78
CA PHE A 386 -9.56 -8.12 -8.53
C PHE A 386 -9.24 -9.40 -9.34
N PRO A 387 -8.43 -9.31 -10.41
CA PRO A 387 -7.99 -10.48 -11.17
C PRO A 387 -6.81 -11.20 -10.50
N LEU A 388 -6.92 -12.51 -10.34
CA LEU A 388 -5.87 -13.38 -9.78
C LEU A 388 -4.59 -13.40 -10.64
N SER A 389 -4.70 -13.11 -11.94
CA SER A 389 -3.56 -13.10 -12.89
C SER A 389 -2.48 -12.05 -12.58
N ARG A 390 -2.78 -11.05 -11.74
CA ARG A 390 -1.81 -10.03 -11.27
C ARG A 390 -1.27 -10.33 -9.87
N THR A 391 -1.39 -11.59 -9.43
CA THR A 391 -1.06 -12.01 -8.06
C THR A 391 -0.37 -13.38 -8.01
N GLN A 392 0.38 -13.63 -6.93
CA GLN A 392 1.03 -14.92 -6.65
C GLN A 392 1.00 -15.24 -5.14
N HIS A 393 1.40 -16.44 -4.73
CA HIS A 393 1.62 -16.71 -3.31
C HIS A 393 2.76 -15.84 -2.74
N PRO A 394 2.58 -15.17 -1.58
CA PRO A 394 3.61 -14.30 -1.03
C PRO A 394 4.94 -15.01 -0.76
N SER A 395 6.03 -14.30 -1.05
CA SER A 395 7.37 -14.76 -0.71
C SER A 395 7.56 -14.90 0.80
N ALA A 396 8.49 -15.77 1.21
CA ALA A 396 8.82 -15.97 2.62
C ALA A 396 9.31 -14.67 3.31
N ASP A 397 9.81 -13.68 2.57
CA ASP A 397 10.22 -12.39 3.13
C ASP A 397 9.06 -11.39 3.25
N GLN A 398 8.09 -11.39 2.33
CA GLN A 398 6.83 -10.66 2.50
C GLN A 398 6.03 -11.17 3.72
N LEU A 399 5.95 -12.48 3.91
CA LEU A 399 5.31 -13.08 5.10
C LEU A 399 6.02 -12.68 6.40
N LYS A 400 7.36 -12.59 6.41
CA LYS A 400 8.12 -12.06 7.57
C LYS A 400 7.84 -10.58 7.83
N VAL A 401 7.64 -9.76 6.80
CA VAL A 401 7.27 -8.34 6.97
C VAL A 401 5.91 -8.24 7.67
N LEU A 402 4.90 -8.99 7.21
CA LEU A 402 3.57 -9.02 7.83
C LEU A 402 3.62 -9.58 9.27
N GLN A 403 4.33 -10.70 9.49
CA GLN A 403 4.53 -11.25 10.84
C GLN A 403 5.21 -10.22 11.77
N LYS A 404 6.26 -9.55 11.30
CA LYS A 404 6.98 -8.51 12.07
C LYS A 404 6.14 -7.25 12.33
N GLN A 405 5.22 -6.88 11.44
CA GLN A 405 4.28 -5.78 11.67
C GLN A 405 3.24 -6.10 12.76
N MET A 406 2.91 -7.39 12.96
CA MET A 406 2.02 -7.84 14.02
C MET A 406 2.74 -8.28 15.32
N GLY A 407 4.06 -8.50 15.22
CA GLY A 407 4.93 -8.87 16.33
C GLY A 407 4.93 -10.36 16.67
N ASP A 408 5.63 -10.72 17.74
CA ASP A 408 5.99 -12.11 18.05
C ASP A 408 4.77 -13.03 18.28
N ASN A 409 3.62 -12.46 18.69
CA ASN A 409 2.35 -13.17 18.91
C ASN A 409 1.37 -13.06 17.70
N ALA A 410 1.88 -12.78 16.49
CA ALA A 410 1.08 -12.59 15.27
C ALA A 410 0.03 -13.69 15.01
N SER A 411 0.39 -14.95 15.20
CA SER A 411 -0.49 -16.11 14.98
C SER A 411 -1.52 -16.33 16.10
N ASP A 412 -1.33 -15.75 17.29
CA ASP A 412 -2.35 -15.71 18.33
C ASP A 412 -3.35 -14.58 18.08
N ALA A 413 -2.91 -13.43 17.57
CA ALA A 413 -3.78 -12.31 17.22
C ALA A 413 -4.78 -12.66 16.10
N LEU A 414 -4.40 -13.52 15.16
CA LEU A 414 -5.24 -13.99 14.05
C LEU A 414 -6.31 -15.02 14.44
N LYS A 415 -6.27 -15.59 15.65
CA LYS A 415 -7.23 -16.61 16.09
C LYS A 415 -8.63 -15.99 16.27
N PRO A 416 -9.71 -16.69 15.88
CA PRO A 416 -11.07 -16.25 16.17
C PRO A 416 -11.33 -16.21 17.68
N PRO A 417 -12.33 -15.46 18.13
CA PRO A 417 -12.86 -15.55 19.49
C PRO A 417 -13.21 -17.00 19.86
N SER A 418 -12.85 -17.42 21.08
CA SER A 418 -13.12 -18.77 21.59
C SER A 418 -14.60 -19.11 21.77
N THR A 419 -15.51 -18.16 21.55
CA THR A 419 -16.97 -18.42 21.48
C THR A 419 -17.41 -18.99 20.13
N TRP A 420 -16.59 -18.90 19.08
CA TRP A 420 -16.95 -19.39 17.75
C TRP A 420 -17.18 -20.90 17.75
N GLY A 421 -18.21 -21.33 17.02
CA GLY A 421 -18.47 -22.73 16.75
C GLY A 421 -17.51 -23.25 15.67
N LYS A 422 -17.48 -24.57 15.49
CA LYS A 422 -16.79 -25.17 14.36
C LYS A 422 -17.46 -24.73 13.05
N MET A 423 -16.79 -23.86 12.29
CA MET A 423 -17.18 -23.50 10.93
C MET A 423 -17.15 -24.74 10.02
N ALA A 424 -18.04 -24.79 9.03
CA ALA A 424 -18.05 -25.83 8.00
C ALA A 424 -16.95 -25.61 6.95
N ASP A 425 -16.76 -24.35 6.54
CA ASP A 425 -15.73 -23.90 5.60
C ASP A 425 -15.17 -22.54 6.09
N PRO A 426 -13.85 -22.40 6.35
CA PRO A 426 -13.24 -21.15 6.76
C PRO A 426 -13.38 -19.97 5.77
N MET A 427 -13.63 -20.25 4.48
CA MET A 427 -13.87 -19.22 3.44
C MET A 427 -15.34 -18.74 3.42
N THR A 428 -16.27 -19.51 3.98
CA THR A 428 -17.69 -19.16 4.00
C THR A 428 -18.06 -18.35 5.25
N ALA A 429 -18.78 -17.26 5.05
CA ALA A 429 -19.32 -16.45 6.15
C ALA A 429 -20.61 -17.08 6.71
N GLU A 430 -20.61 -17.42 8.00
CA GLU A 430 -21.75 -18.02 8.69
C GLU A 430 -22.45 -17.00 9.62
N LEU A 431 -23.77 -17.15 9.79
CA LEU A 431 -24.59 -16.32 10.69
C LEU A 431 -25.34 -17.20 11.71
N THR A 432 -24.63 -17.63 12.74
CA THR A 432 -25.07 -18.63 13.71
C THR A 432 -26.00 -18.03 14.76
N LYS A 433 -27.27 -18.47 14.82
CA LYS A 433 -28.19 -18.06 15.90
C LYS A 433 -27.68 -18.56 17.26
N LEU A 434 -27.58 -17.66 18.23
CA LEU A 434 -27.12 -18.00 19.58
C LEU A 434 -28.21 -18.76 20.37
N PRO A 435 -27.84 -19.81 21.14
CA PRO A 435 -28.72 -20.41 22.13
C PRO A 435 -28.92 -19.49 23.35
N GLU A 436 -29.81 -19.86 24.26
CA GLU A 436 -29.89 -19.20 25.56
C GLU A 436 -28.62 -19.50 26.39
N GLY A 437 -27.99 -18.46 26.94
CA GLY A 437 -26.74 -18.58 27.69
C GLY A 437 -26.04 -17.23 27.86
N GLY A 438 -24.90 -17.24 28.57
CA GLY A 438 -24.18 -16.02 28.97
C GLY A 438 -23.75 -15.11 27.82
N GLU A 439 -23.36 -15.68 26.67
CA GLU A 439 -22.99 -14.92 25.45
C GLU A 439 -24.17 -14.08 24.94
N LYS A 440 -25.33 -14.73 24.72
CA LYS A 440 -26.56 -14.06 24.29
C LYS A 440 -27.04 -13.05 25.34
N GLN A 441 -26.98 -13.41 26.62
CA GLN A 441 -27.35 -12.51 27.72
C GLN A 441 -26.47 -11.25 27.76
N GLY A 442 -25.16 -11.38 27.56
CA GLY A 442 -24.24 -10.25 27.48
C GLY A 442 -24.54 -9.31 26.32
N VAL A 443 -24.80 -9.85 25.12
CA VAL A 443 -25.18 -9.07 23.94
C VAL A 443 -26.52 -8.35 24.14
N VAL A 444 -27.54 -9.04 24.68
CA VAL A 444 -28.84 -8.43 24.98
C VAL A 444 -28.73 -7.35 26.06
N ALA A 445 -27.93 -7.57 27.11
CA ALA A 445 -27.69 -6.58 28.15
C ALA A 445 -27.00 -5.32 27.61
N ALA A 446 -25.98 -5.49 26.74
CA ALA A 446 -25.30 -4.37 26.09
C ALA A 446 -26.23 -3.58 25.16
N PHE A 447 -27.05 -4.27 24.37
CA PHE A 447 -28.06 -3.68 23.49
C PHE A 447 -29.12 -2.90 24.29
N MET A 448 -29.73 -3.52 25.29
CA MET A 448 -30.81 -2.92 26.08
C MET A 448 -30.33 -1.79 27.01
N LYS A 449 -29.02 -1.70 27.33
CA LYS A 449 -28.41 -0.71 28.26
C LYS A 449 -28.81 0.75 28.02
N THR A 450 -29.13 1.12 26.78
CA THR A 450 -29.47 2.51 26.39
C THR A 450 -30.88 2.64 25.80
N LEU A 451 -31.64 1.54 25.74
CA LEU A 451 -32.98 1.47 25.15
C LEU A 451 -34.09 1.66 26.19
N LYS A 452 -35.31 1.88 25.70
CA LYS A 452 -36.52 1.93 26.52
C LYS A 452 -37.10 0.52 26.71
N PRO A 453 -37.97 0.28 27.72
CA PRO A 453 -38.49 -1.07 28.02
C PRO A 453 -39.40 -1.69 26.94
N ASN A 454 -39.82 -0.96 25.91
CA ASN A 454 -40.72 -1.44 24.86
C ASN A 454 -40.02 -2.28 23.76
N PHE A 455 -38.69 -2.29 23.70
CA PHE A 455 -37.95 -3.01 22.66
C PHE A 455 -37.93 -4.53 22.92
N GLN A 456 -38.40 -5.32 21.96
CA GLN A 456 -38.44 -6.79 22.04
C GLN A 456 -37.34 -7.40 21.16
N VAL A 457 -36.36 -8.07 21.75
CA VAL A 457 -35.38 -8.88 21.00
C VAL A 457 -36.03 -10.18 20.53
N ILE A 458 -35.92 -10.50 19.24
CA ILE A 458 -36.40 -11.73 18.61
C ILE A 458 -35.31 -12.82 18.71
N ASP A 459 -34.10 -12.49 18.27
CA ASP A 459 -32.90 -13.29 18.52
C ASP A 459 -31.61 -12.48 18.30
N VAL A 460 -30.51 -13.13 18.68
CA VAL A 460 -29.13 -12.69 18.44
C VAL A 460 -28.46 -13.77 17.59
N GLN A 461 -27.70 -13.34 16.59
CA GLN A 461 -26.91 -14.21 15.72
C GLN A 461 -25.46 -13.74 15.72
N ARG A 462 -24.49 -14.65 15.89
CA ARG A 462 -23.06 -14.35 15.79
C ARG A 462 -22.62 -14.46 14.32
N VAL A 463 -21.81 -13.52 13.87
CA VAL A 463 -21.12 -13.62 12.57
C VAL A 463 -19.83 -14.41 12.75
N GLN A 464 -19.60 -15.42 11.91
CA GLN A 464 -18.35 -16.16 11.83
C GLN A 464 -17.82 -16.03 10.40
N ASN A 465 -16.91 -15.09 10.17
CA ASN A 465 -16.26 -14.87 8.89
C ASN A 465 -14.75 -14.72 9.12
N MET A 466 -13.99 -15.80 8.90
CA MET A 466 -12.58 -15.86 9.31
C MET A 466 -11.71 -14.89 8.52
N SER A 467 -11.95 -14.72 7.22
CA SER A 467 -11.21 -13.77 6.37
C SER A 467 -11.40 -12.32 6.86
N MET A 468 -12.62 -11.93 7.18
CA MET A 468 -12.93 -10.60 7.71
C MET A 468 -12.37 -10.40 9.13
N TRP A 469 -12.47 -11.42 9.98
CA TRP A 469 -11.88 -11.39 11.32
C TRP A 469 -10.36 -11.20 11.26
N GLN A 470 -9.69 -11.90 10.34
CA GLN A 470 -8.23 -11.84 10.21
C GLN A 470 -7.76 -10.50 9.66
N SER A 471 -8.43 -9.96 8.64
CA SER A 471 -8.19 -8.59 8.17
C SER A 471 -8.42 -7.54 9.26
N TYR A 472 -9.47 -7.70 10.09
CA TYR A 472 -9.71 -6.87 11.27
C TYR A 472 -8.59 -7.00 12.31
N ALA A 473 -8.17 -8.23 12.64
CA ALA A 473 -7.13 -8.51 13.60
C ALA A 473 -5.77 -7.94 13.17
N VAL A 474 -5.43 -8.01 11.88
CA VAL A 474 -4.25 -7.34 11.31
C VAL A 474 -4.34 -5.83 11.53
N LYS A 475 -5.42 -5.18 11.06
CA LYS A 475 -5.55 -3.72 11.16
C LYS A 475 -5.55 -3.22 12.61
N ARG A 476 -6.21 -3.96 13.50
CA ARG A 476 -6.18 -3.76 14.96
C ARG A 476 -4.77 -3.81 15.51
N GLN A 477 -4.01 -4.85 15.17
CA GLN A 477 -2.65 -5.04 15.66
C GLN A 477 -1.69 -3.97 15.11
N THR A 478 -1.84 -3.56 13.85
CA THR A 478 -1.07 -2.43 13.26
C THR A 478 -1.28 -1.15 14.05
N ILE A 479 -2.53 -0.76 14.34
CA ILE A 479 -2.84 0.49 15.06
C ILE A 479 -2.30 0.42 16.50
N VAL A 480 -2.56 -0.66 17.24
CA VAL A 480 -2.04 -0.83 18.62
C VAL A 480 -0.50 -0.86 18.63
N MET A 481 0.15 -1.49 17.65
CA MET A 481 1.61 -1.48 17.57
C MET A 481 2.21 -0.14 17.12
N ARG A 482 1.46 0.71 16.41
CA ARG A 482 1.87 2.09 16.11
C ARG A 482 1.79 2.96 17.36
N GLU A 483 0.67 2.91 18.08
CA GLU A 483 0.45 3.73 19.28
C GLU A 483 1.35 3.33 20.45
N LYS A 484 1.53 2.03 20.71
CA LYS A 484 2.50 1.54 21.71
C LYS A 484 3.93 2.07 21.47
N LYS A 485 4.36 2.26 20.21
CA LYS A 485 5.68 2.87 19.90
C LYS A 485 5.71 4.37 20.19
N ALA A 486 4.58 5.06 20.09
CA ALA A 486 4.48 6.51 20.28
C ALA A 486 4.33 6.91 21.75
N VAL A 487 3.63 6.10 22.56
CA VAL A 487 3.31 6.41 23.98
C VAL A 487 4.09 5.54 24.97
N GLY A 488 4.67 4.42 24.52
CA GLY A 488 5.44 3.48 25.35
C GLY A 488 4.60 2.31 25.89
N ASP A 489 5.16 1.56 26.83
CA ASP A 489 4.54 0.38 27.46
C ASP A 489 3.43 0.76 28.47
N VAL A 490 2.35 1.35 27.96
CA VAL A 490 1.12 1.60 28.72
C VAL A 490 0.23 0.36 28.64
N ALA A 491 -0.13 -0.20 29.80
CA ALA A 491 -0.74 -1.53 29.92
C ALA A 491 -2.16 -1.71 29.33
N ASP A 492 -2.75 -0.65 28.75
CA ASP A 492 -4.18 -0.60 28.36
C ASP A 492 -4.40 -0.08 26.92
N ASP A 493 -3.34 0.00 26.10
CA ASP A 493 -3.40 0.60 24.76
C ASP A 493 -4.38 -0.12 23.80
N ALA A 494 -4.64 -1.40 24.04
CA ALA A 494 -5.65 -2.18 23.31
C ALA A 494 -7.09 -1.73 23.62
N SER A 495 -7.47 -1.49 24.88
CA SER A 495 -8.83 -1.01 25.23
C SER A 495 -9.02 0.48 24.89
N ARG A 496 -7.91 1.21 24.81
CA ARG A 496 -7.84 2.58 24.29
C ARG A 496 -8.17 2.62 22.79
N CYS A 497 -7.50 1.79 21.98
CA CYS A 497 -7.64 1.77 20.52
C CYS A 497 -8.84 0.96 20.00
N GLU A 498 -9.32 -0.07 20.70
CA GLU A 498 -10.52 -0.86 20.34
C GLU A 498 -11.75 -0.34 21.09
N LYS A 499 -12.93 -0.37 20.46
CA LYS A 499 -14.23 -0.27 21.14
C LYS A 499 -15.03 -1.52 20.80
N VAL A 500 -15.28 -2.34 21.81
CA VAL A 500 -16.11 -3.54 21.71
C VAL A 500 -17.57 -3.11 21.85
N TRP A 501 -18.39 -3.53 20.90
CA TRP A 501 -19.84 -3.28 20.83
C TRP A 501 -20.22 -1.80 20.69
N LEU A 502 -19.71 -1.17 19.62
CA LEU A 502 -20.41 -0.04 19.00
C LEU A 502 -21.55 -0.58 18.11
N PHE A 503 -22.61 0.20 17.92
CA PHE A 503 -23.86 -0.23 17.28
C PHE A 503 -24.02 0.38 15.88
N HIS A 504 -24.25 -0.46 14.87
CA HIS A 504 -24.57 -0.05 13.49
C HIS A 504 -25.97 -0.54 13.11
N GLY A 505 -26.91 0.39 12.93
CA GLY A 505 -28.27 0.11 12.45
C GLY A 505 -28.33 0.03 10.94
N THR A 506 -29.09 -0.92 10.39
CA THR A 506 -29.17 -1.13 8.94
C THR A 506 -30.53 -1.70 8.49
N ASP A 507 -30.76 -1.68 7.18
CA ASP A 507 -31.92 -2.33 6.54
C ASP A 507 -31.67 -3.83 6.28
N GLN A 508 -32.76 -4.60 6.14
CA GLN A 508 -32.68 -6.06 5.98
C GLN A 508 -31.86 -6.48 4.75
N ASP A 509 -31.95 -5.75 3.65
CA ASP A 509 -31.34 -6.12 2.38
C ASP A 509 -29.83 -5.85 2.37
N THR A 510 -29.36 -4.98 3.26
CA THR A 510 -27.94 -4.69 3.49
C THR A 510 -27.28 -5.69 4.47
N VAL A 511 -28.05 -6.38 5.33
CA VAL A 511 -27.52 -7.39 6.28
C VAL A 511 -26.68 -8.49 5.60
N PRO A 512 -27.12 -9.12 4.49
CA PRO A 512 -26.32 -10.13 3.78
C PRO A 512 -24.97 -9.61 3.26
N LYS A 513 -24.91 -8.34 2.83
CA LYS A 513 -23.66 -7.72 2.38
C LYS A 513 -22.69 -7.54 3.55
N ILE A 514 -23.16 -6.96 4.66
CA ILE A 514 -22.31 -6.68 5.83
C ILE A 514 -21.69 -7.95 6.42
N PHE A 515 -22.43 -9.06 6.59
CA PHE A 515 -21.82 -10.25 7.21
C PHE A 515 -20.87 -11.02 6.26
N GLN A 516 -21.03 -10.89 4.94
CA GLN A 516 -20.16 -11.55 3.96
C GLN A 516 -18.92 -10.73 3.58
N GLN A 517 -19.08 -9.42 3.37
CA GLN A 517 -18.05 -8.53 2.81
C GLN A 517 -17.50 -7.52 3.82
N GLY A 518 -18.16 -7.35 4.97
CA GLY A 518 -17.83 -6.35 5.97
C GLY A 518 -18.48 -5.00 5.68
N PHE A 519 -17.99 -3.96 6.34
CA PHE A 519 -18.49 -2.61 6.13
C PHE A 519 -17.72 -1.92 5.01
N ASN A 520 -18.39 -1.61 3.91
CA ASN A 520 -17.83 -0.86 2.79
C ASN A 520 -18.20 0.63 2.90
N ARG A 521 -17.20 1.53 2.93
CA ARG A 521 -17.40 2.99 2.96
C ARG A 521 -18.08 3.58 1.72
N SER A 522 -18.05 2.93 0.56
CA SER A 522 -18.69 3.39 -0.68
C SER A 522 -20.22 3.49 -0.57
N PHE A 523 -20.83 2.77 0.39
CA PHE A 523 -22.26 2.92 0.71
C PHE A 523 -22.57 4.04 1.71
N CYS A 524 -21.58 4.84 2.13
CA CYS A 524 -21.84 6.02 2.95
C CYS A 524 -22.65 7.07 2.16
N GLY A 525 -23.59 7.75 2.82
CA GLY A 525 -24.45 8.73 2.16
C GLY A 525 -25.91 8.32 1.96
N LYS A 526 -26.32 7.08 2.29
CA LYS A 526 -27.73 6.75 2.63
C LYS A 526 -28.25 7.70 3.72
N ASN A 527 -27.37 8.07 4.65
CA ASN A 527 -27.59 9.05 5.71
C ASN A 527 -26.53 10.18 5.64
N MET A 528 -26.77 11.30 6.32
CA MET A 528 -25.98 12.53 6.21
C MET A 528 -24.52 12.37 6.70
N CYS A 529 -23.54 12.57 5.81
CA CYS A 529 -22.09 12.42 6.06
C CYS A 529 -21.46 13.54 6.92
N ARG A 530 -22.14 13.94 8.00
CA ARG A 530 -21.85 15.13 8.82
C ARG A 530 -20.45 15.14 9.46
N TYR A 531 -19.89 13.98 9.76
CA TYR A 531 -18.58 13.82 10.41
C TYR A 531 -17.51 13.23 9.47
N GLY A 532 -17.88 12.89 8.24
CA GLY A 532 -17.00 12.33 7.20
C GLY A 532 -17.73 11.41 6.23
N LYS A 533 -17.13 11.11 5.07
CA LYS A 533 -17.51 10.01 4.18
C LYS A 533 -16.81 8.72 4.65
N GLY A 534 -17.49 7.98 5.53
CA GLY A 534 -16.98 6.75 6.13
C GLY A 534 -18.11 5.92 6.74
N VAL A 535 -17.78 4.85 7.47
CA VAL A 535 -18.76 3.97 8.12
C VAL A 535 -19.02 4.44 9.54
N TYR A 536 -20.30 4.64 9.88
CA TYR A 536 -20.73 5.24 11.15
C TYR A 536 -21.08 4.15 12.18
N PHE A 537 -20.61 4.33 13.42
CA PHE A 537 -20.90 3.45 14.56
C PHE A 537 -21.29 4.29 15.78
N ALA A 538 -22.42 3.99 16.42
CA ALA A 538 -22.87 4.68 17.62
C ALA A 538 -22.35 4.00 18.89
N ARG A 539 -22.04 4.78 19.92
CA ARG A 539 -21.79 4.27 21.29
C ARG A 539 -23.06 3.70 21.93
N ASP A 540 -24.20 4.33 21.67
CA ASP A 540 -25.47 4.05 22.34
C ASP A 540 -26.43 3.39 21.34
N ALA A 541 -26.91 2.18 21.66
CA ALA A 541 -27.81 1.39 20.81
C ALA A 541 -29.09 2.15 20.43
N SER A 542 -29.60 3.01 21.32
CA SER A 542 -30.79 3.83 21.08
C SER A 542 -30.65 4.86 19.95
N TYR A 543 -29.43 5.25 19.57
CA TYR A 543 -29.22 6.06 18.36
C TYR A 543 -29.47 5.22 17.11
N SER A 544 -28.79 4.08 17.01
CA SER A 544 -28.89 3.16 15.87
C SER A 544 -30.26 2.47 15.77
N ALA A 545 -30.98 2.30 16.87
CA ALA A 545 -32.30 1.64 16.91
C ALA A 545 -33.44 2.52 16.38
N THR A 546 -33.17 3.80 16.10
CA THR A 546 -34.14 4.64 15.38
C THR A 546 -34.40 4.09 13.98
N THR A 547 -35.64 4.24 13.51
CA THR A 547 -36.12 3.72 12.22
C THR A 547 -35.43 4.32 10.99
N THR A 548 -34.68 5.41 11.16
CA THR A 548 -33.82 6.05 10.14
C THR A 548 -32.55 5.26 9.81
N TYR A 549 -32.03 4.49 10.76
CA TYR A 549 -30.84 3.66 10.58
C TYR A 549 -31.22 2.18 10.53
N SER A 550 -31.99 1.72 11.51
CA SER A 550 -32.53 0.36 11.54
C SER A 550 -33.94 0.35 10.94
N CYS A 551 -34.04 0.41 9.60
CA CYS A 551 -35.32 0.40 8.90
C CYS A 551 -36.13 -0.86 9.23
N PRO A 552 -37.36 -0.76 9.76
CA PRO A 552 -38.23 -1.92 9.95
C PRO A 552 -38.64 -2.53 8.60
N ASN A 553 -38.62 -3.86 8.51
CA ASN A 553 -39.23 -4.58 7.38
C ASN A 553 -40.77 -4.65 7.50
N ASP A 554 -41.44 -5.26 6.52
CA ASP A 554 -42.90 -5.46 6.48
C ASP A 554 -43.50 -6.17 7.73
N LYS A 555 -42.66 -6.87 8.50
CA LYS A 555 -43.03 -7.58 9.73
C LYS A 555 -42.72 -6.77 11.00
N GLY A 556 -42.29 -5.51 10.84
CA GLY A 556 -41.85 -4.63 11.93
C GLY A 556 -40.53 -5.03 12.57
N ILE A 557 -39.68 -5.80 11.87
CA ILE A 557 -38.38 -6.29 12.39
C ILE A 557 -37.27 -5.35 11.96
N GLN A 558 -36.49 -4.89 12.92
CA GLN A 558 -35.32 -4.03 12.79
C GLN A 558 -34.02 -4.81 13.03
N HIS A 559 -32.90 -4.31 12.50
CA HIS A 559 -31.62 -5.03 12.43
C HIS A 559 -30.45 -4.12 12.89
N ILE A 560 -29.71 -4.55 13.91
CA ILE A 560 -28.51 -3.86 14.41
C ILE A 560 -27.34 -4.83 14.52
N PHE A 561 -26.17 -4.42 14.02
CA PHE A 561 -24.91 -5.07 14.32
C PHE A 561 -24.26 -4.47 15.58
N LEU A 562 -23.81 -5.33 16.49
CA LEU A 562 -22.81 -5.00 17.51
C LEU A 562 -21.44 -5.29 16.93
N CYS A 563 -20.59 -4.27 16.90
CA CYS A 563 -19.34 -4.27 16.15
C CYS A 563 -18.15 -4.10 17.10
N ARG A 564 -17.06 -4.79 16.81
CA ARG A 564 -15.73 -4.41 17.31
C ARG A 564 -15.15 -3.40 16.34
N VAL A 565 -14.66 -2.26 16.84
CA VAL A 565 -14.17 -1.17 16.00
C VAL A 565 -12.82 -0.69 16.52
N VAL A 566 -11.81 -0.66 15.64
CA VAL A 566 -10.50 -0.05 15.93
C VAL A 566 -10.61 1.45 15.70
N VAL A 567 -11.02 2.16 16.75
CA VAL A 567 -11.17 3.63 16.73
C VAL A 567 -9.82 4.34 16.73
N GLY A 568 -8.78 3.69 17.28
CA GLY A 568 -7.43 4.24 17.37
C GLY A 568 -7.41 5.63 18.00
N GLU A 569 -6.69 6.54 17.35
CA GLU A 569 -6.70 7.97 17.65
C GLU A 569 -7.71 8.70 16.77
N TYR A 570 -8.47 9.62 17.37
CA TYR A 570 -9.56 10.32 16.70
C TYR A 570 -9.44 11.84 16.73
N CYS A 571 -10.05 12.49 15.74
CA CYS A 571 -10.22 13.94 15.67
C CYS A 571 -11.69 14.32 15.41
N LEU A 572 -12.01 15.61 15.51
CA LEU A 572 -13.40 16.08 15.32
C LEU A 572 -13.80 15.98 13.84
N GLY A 573 -14.89 15.27 13.56
CA GLY A 573 -15.34 15.00 12.20
C GLY A 573 -15.85 16.22 11.44
N LYS A 574 -15.60 16.24 10.13
CA LYS A 574 -15.94 17.33 9.21
C LYS A 574 -16.89 16.84 8.12
N ASN A 575 -17.86 17.68 7.77
CA ASN A 575 -18.92 17.34 6.81
C ASN A 575 -18.32 16.97 5.44
N ASN A 576 -18.71 15.80 4.92
CA ASN A 576 -18.23 15.22 3.64
C ASN A 576 -16.70 14.98 3.52
N ALA A 577 -15.90 15.11 4.59
CA ALA A 577 -14.47 14.88 4.52
C ALA A 577 -14.14 13.42 4.13
N LEU A 578 -13.27 13.23 3.14
CA LEU A 578 -12.84 11.90 2.64
C LEU A 578 -11.85 11.20 3.58
N THR A 579 -11.18 11.95 4.46
CA THR A 579 -10.23 11.47 5.46
C THR A 579 -10.50 12.12 6.82
N PRO A 580 -9.94 11.55 7.90
CA PRO A 580 -9.60 12.31 9.10
C PRO A 580 -8.58 13.43 8.80
N ASP A 581 -8.32 14.28 9.79
CA ASP A 581 -7.22 15.26 9.71
C ASP A 581 -5.84 14.59 9.82
N VAL A 582 -4.79 15.34 9.46
CA VAL A 582 -3.40 14.99 9.76
C VAL A 582 -3.15 15.11 11.27
N ARG A 583 -2.61 14.05 11.87
CA ARG A 583 -2.15 14.01 13.27
C ARG A 583 -0.70 14.51 13.38
N THR A 584 0.22 13.88 12.63
CA THR A 584 1.65 14.21 12.67
C THR A 584 2.33 13.97 11.32
N GLY A 585 2.90 15.01 10.71
CA GLY A 585 3.65 14.90 9.45
C GLY A 585 2.75 14.49 8.28
N HIS A 586 2.77 13.20 7.92
CA HIS A 586 1.86 12.59 6.93
C HIS A 586 0.84 11.63 7.55
N GLN A 587 1.02 11.23 8.82
CA GLN A 587 0.11 10.33 9.53
C GLN A 587 -1.23 11.00 9.78
N LEU A 588 -2.32 10.37 9.31
CA LEU A 588 -3.69 10.76 9.62
C LEU A 588 -4.12 10.25 11.01
N TYR A 589 -5.18 10.82 11.57
CA TYR A 589 -5.95 10.14 12.62
C TYR A 589 -6.64 8.88 12.05
N ASP A 590 -7.01 7.91 12.89
CA ASP A 590 -7.61 6.64 12.46
C ASP A 590 -9.12 6.74 12.25
N THR A 591 -9.80 7.55 13.07
CA THR A 591 -11.25 7.80 12.98
C THR A 591 -11.61 9.27 13.23
N THR A 592 -12.87 9.61 12.97
CA THR A 592 -13.44 10.89 13.40
C THR A 592 -14.63 10.70 14.34
N VAL A 593 -14.84 11.68 15.22
CA VAL A 593 -15.91 11.66 16.24
C VAL A 593 -16.79 12.90 16.17
N ASN A 594 -18.00 12.81 16.75
CA ASN A 594 -18.92 13.94 16.86
C ASN A 594 -18.55 14.96 17.96
N ASP A 595 -17.78 14.52 18.96
CA ASP A 595 -17.37 15.28 20.15
C ASP A 595 -16.07 14.67 20.69
N MET A 596 -15.13 15.49 21.14
CA MET A 596 -13.80 15.06 21.58
C MET A 596 -13.71 14.62 23.05
N HIS A 597 -14.71 14.93 23.87
CA HIS A 597 -14.73 14.65 25.32
C HIS A 597 -15.68 13.50 25.68
N SER A 598 -16.81 13.38 24.96
CA SER A 598 -17.72 12.25 25.06
C SER A 598 -18.21 11.81 23.67
N PRO A 599 -17.36 11.09 22.90
CA PRO A 599 -17.77 10.48 21.64
C PRO A 599 -19.05 9.64 21.81
N GLY A 600 -20.05 9.95 20.99
CA GLY A 600 -21.29 9.17 20.84
C GLY A 600 -21.40 8.50 19.47
N ILE A 601 -20.63 8.97 18.49
CA ILE A 601 -20.50 8.47 17.13
C ILE A 601 -19.01 8.42 16.78
N PHE A 602 -18.57 7.31 16.21
CA PHE A 602 -17.27 7.12 15.58
C PHE A 602 -17.46 6.85 14.08
N VAL A 603 -16.56 7.35 13.24
CA VAL A 603 -16.56 7.12 11.79
C VAL A 603 -15.21 6.52 11.36
N THR A 604 -15.24 5.33 10.75
CA THR A 604 -14.06 4.67 10.17
C THR A 604 -13.96 4.96 8.67
N TYR A 605 -12.73 4.90 8.14
CA TYR A 605 -12.40 5.27 6.75
C TYR A 605 -11.77 4.11 5.96
N HIS A 606 -11.56 2.98 6.61
CA HIS A 606 -10.89 1.79 6.07
C HIS A 606 -11.69 0.56 6.51
N ASP A 607 -12.06 -0.28 5.55
CA ASP A 607 -13.13 -1.28 5.72
C ASP A 607 -12.80 -2.30 6.83
N ALA A 608 -11.54 -2.75 6.88
CA ALA A 608 -11.00 -3.62 7.94
C ALA A 608 -10.90 -2.99 9.36
N GLN A 609 -11.29 -1.73 9.60
CA GLN A 609 -11.33 -1.17 10.97
C GLN A 609 -12.48 -1.74 11.82
N ALA A 610 -13.47 -2.43 11.24
CA ALA A 610 -14.63 -2.91 11.99
C ALA A 610 -15.03 -4.35 11.64
N TYR A 611 -15.25 -5.16 12.68
CA TYR A 611 -15.83 -6.50 12.56
C TYR A 611 -17.26 -6.50 13.13
N PRO A 612 -18.30 -6.85 12.34
CA PRO A 612 -19.64 -7.08 12.84
C PRO A 612 -19.64 -8.40 13.63
N GLU A 613 -19.70 -8.35 14.96
CA GLU A 613 -19.56 -9.55 15.79
C GLU A 613 -20.91 -10.27 16.00
N TYR A 614 -21.97 -9.49 16.24
CA TYR A 614 -23.33 -10.01 16.42
C TYR A 614 -24.35 -9.17 15.65
N LEU A 615 -25.38 -9.83 15.11
CA LEU A 615 -26.60 -9.22 14.62
C LEU A 615 -27.71 -9.44 15.66
N VAL A 616 -28.35 -8.35 16.10
CA VAL A 616 -29.57 -8.37 16.92
C VAL A 616 -30.76 -8.04 16.03
N ARG A 617 -31.78 -8.90 16.08
CA ARG A 617 -33.06 -8.69 15.40
C ARG A 617 -34.13 -8.40 16.43
N PHE A 618 -34.86 -7.30 16.26
CA PHE A 618 -35.75 -6.78 17.31
C PHE A 618 -36.99 -6.08 16.74
N LYS A 619 -37.91 -5.68 17.65
CA LYS A 619 -39.04 -4.78 17.40
C LYS A 619 -39.06 -3.65 18.42
N GLN A 620 -39.80 -2.58 18.11
CA GLN A 620 -40.07 -1.42 18.97
C GLN A 620 -41.57 -1.32 19.30
#